data_AF-A0A8H7VRR0-F1
#
_entry.id   AF-A0A8H7VRR0-F1
#
_cell.length_a   1.000
_cell.length_b   1.000
_cell.length_c   1.000
_cell.angle_alpha   90.00
_cell.angle_beta   90.00
_cell.angle_gamma   90.00
#
_symmetry.space_group_name_H-M   'P 1'
#
loop_
_entity.id
_entity.type
_entity.pdbx_description
1 polymer ?
#
loop_
_entity_poly.entity_id
_entity_poly.type
_entity_poly.pdbx_seq_one_letter_code
_entity_poly.pdbx_strand_id
1 'polypeptide(L)'
;MLKKTVLIISFLLWTRWLISSLPGYIHPDEFFQNPEITSSKIFDLDTFTPWEYSPEHASRSIVAPFITTGIPFWLLKSLTPEGTYLCVYKLCNHIGKKPTLPMILVATSQVTLAYYTHPFSNSFESILLCLSLCTYADFVSKPSNKLSFLLGALFSLGVFTRITFPLYALPIGIAYLYQAYKKSDNVGQVVNSVFPLFAGMLAFAVFCIVADSVYYGTLTFTVREEGFKNIGQVISTLFNPIALASVRSEGSIVVTPLNNLLYNLNVDNLAQHGIHPYYTHFVVNLPLLFGPLAIFALMYMPSTFARIRNDTNAHLFYVFVGVFFSGLIGLSIMPHQEARFLCPLLVPLVMIYTWKQKRLSPSFWAAWFLFNVITTYVFGVIHQGGLVSSMGFLNRQTNGLHDCYVLQNDDLSCAVGSPNLKTKSDQFNITTNLVFYKTYMPPRHLLVIPKENDNSHVNIFDFASHLDQVVEQLEKSSGVTLRRHDTGKPEVDFAKTSTRNAFERTLFITPSFVSLPKIPHHRYMLLTTYSPHMSFDDIDKMIEMASETNSPESQMNLNVFLILSDKDDI
;
A
#
# COMPACT_ATOMS: atom_id res chain seq x y z
N MET A 1 15.00 31.58 -17.15
CA MET A 1 14.77 30.12 -17.14
C MET A 1 14.07 29.64 -15.86
N LEU A 2 14.61 29.94 -14.67
CA LEU A 2 14.08 29.44 -13.38
C LEU A 2 12.57 29.68 -13.16
N LYS A 3 12.06 30.90 -13.44
CA LYS A 3 10.62 31.21 -13.32
C LYS A 3 9.72 30.35 -14.21
N LYS A 4 10.12 30.07 -15.45
CA LYS A 4 9.34 29.22 -16.39
C LYS A 4 9.33 27.76 -15.94
N THR A 5 10.46 27.25 -15.47
CA THR A 5 10.57 25.89 -14.92
C THR A 5 9.73 25.71 -13.65
N VAL A 6 9.76 26.69 -12.73
CA VAL A 6 8.93 26.68 -11.51
C VAL A 6 7.45 26.67 -11.86
N LEU A 7 7.02 27.48 -12.84
CA LEU A 7 5.62 27.52 -13.27
C LEU A 7 5.14 26.18 -13.87
N ILE A 8 5.94 25.59 -14.77
CA ILE A 8 5.64 24.29 -15.39
C ILE A 8 5.57 23.19 -14.33
N ILE A 9 6.53 23.16 -13.41
CA ILE A 9 6.54 22.17 -12.33
C ILE A 9 5.30 22.35 -11.45
N SER A 10 5.02 23.57 -10.99
CA SER A 10 3.86 23.87 -10.15
C SER A 10 2.54 23.42 -10.81
N PHE A 11 2.39 23.68 -12.11
CA PHE A 11 1.26 23.18 -12.90
C PHE A 11 1.18 21.65 -12.88
N LEU A 12 2.29 20.95 -13.14
CA LEU A 12 2.33 19.48 -13.09
C LEU A 12 2.08 18.91 -11.69
N LEU A 13 2.43 19.63 -10.62
CA LEU A 13 2.09 19.21 -9.24
C LEU A 13 0.60 19.29 -8.99
N TRP A 14 -0.04 20.39 -9.42
CA TRP A 14 -1.48 20.52 -9.38
C TRP A 14 -2.18 19.43 -10.20
N THR A 15 -1.66 19.12 -11.40
CA THR A 15 -2.18 18.02 -12.20
C THR A 15 -2.04 16.68 -11.47
N ARG A 16 -0.92 16.42 -10.78
CA ARG A 16 -0.74 15.18 -9.99
C ARG A 16 -1.69 15.08 -8.80
N TRP A 17 -1.92 16.19 -8.09
CA TRP A 17 -2.89 16.23 -6.99
C TRP A 17 -4.29 15.89 -7.51
N LEU A 18 -4.69 16.45 -8.64
CA LEU A 18 -5.95 16.08 -9.30
C LEU A 18 -5.98 14.60 -9.72
N ILE A 19 -4.88 14.08 -10.29
CA ILE A 19 -4.76 12.66 -10.68
C ILE A 19 -4.83 11.71 -9.46
N SER A 20 -4.32 12.12 -8.29
CA SER A 20 -4.38 11.31 -7.07
C SER A 20 -5.79 11.14 -6.49
N SER A 21 -6.72 12.01 -6.90
CA SER A 21 -8.14 11.90 -6.55
C SER A 21 -8.96 11.04 -7.52
N LEU A 22 -8.31 10.46 -8.54
CA LEU A 22 -8.98 9.57 -9.46
C LEU A 22 -9.34 8.24 -8.76
N PRO A 23 -10.46 7.61 -9.15
CA PRO A 23 -11.09 6.57 -8.35
C PRO A 23 -10.48 5.17 -8.54
N GLY A 24 -9.67 4.96 -9.59
CA GLY A 24 -8.99 3.71 -9.88
C GLY A 24 -7.74 3.52 -9.01
N TYR A 25 -7.43 2.27 -8.68
CA TYR A 25 -6.25 1.92 -7.93
C TYR A 25 -5.63 0.65 -8.48
N ILE A 26 -4.32 0.53 -8.31
CA ILE A 26 -3.49 -0.54 -8.85
C ILE A 26 -2.93 -1.28 -7.63
N HIS A 27 -3.13 -2.59 -7.55
CA HIS A 27 -2.68 -3.47 -6.44
C HIS A 27 -3.39 -3.21 -5.09
N PRO A 28 -4.57 -3.84 -4.84
CA PRO A 28 -5.34 -3.64 -3.60
C PRO A 28 -4.57 -4.05 -2.35
N ASP A 29 -3.77 -5.10 -2.49
CA ASP A 29 -2.86 -5.70 -1.53
C ASP A 29 -1.72 -4.77 -1.11
N GLU A 30 -1.57 -3.57 -1.64
CA GLU A 30 -0.66 -2.58 -1.03
C GLU A 30 -1.30 -1.21 -0.88
N PHE A 31 -2.26 -0.90 -1.74
CA PHE A 31 -2.99 0.36 -1.68
C PHE A 31 -3.82 0.48 -0.39
N PHE A 32 -4.36 -0.62 0.13
CA PHE A 32 -5.22 -0.60 1.33
C PHE A 32 -4.64 -1.29 2.56
N GLN A 33 -3.64 -2.16 2.44
CA GLN A 33 -3.07 -2.89 3.58
C GLN A 33 -2.53 -1.97 4.68
N ASN A 34 -1.74 -0.95 4.32
CA ASN A 34 -1.12 -0.07 5.32
C ASN A 34 -2.17 0.81 6.04
N PRO A 35 -3.15 1.43 5.34
CA PRO A 35 -4.30 2.07 5.98
C PRO A 35 -5.13 1.15 6.86
N GLU A 36 -5.40 -0.09 6.44
CA GLU A 36 -6.24 -1.02 7.21
C GLU A 36 -5.60 -1.31 8.58
N ILE A 37 -4.35 -1.75 8.61
CA ILE A 37 -3.66 -2.14 9.85
C ILE A 37 -3.56 -0.97 10.85
N THR A 38 -3.23 0.21 10.34
CA THR A 38 -2.96 1.38 11.19
C THR A 38 -4.23 2.10 11.63
N SER A 39 -5.28 2.12 10.80
CA SER A 39 -6.58 2.69 11.18
C SER A 39 -7.23 1.87 12.29
N SER A 40 -7.15 0.54 12.24
CA SER A 40 -7.61 -0.32 13.34
C SER A 40 -6.91 0.00 14.66
N LYS A 41 -5.58 0.21 14.65
CA LYS A 41 -4.84 0.51 15.88
C LYS A 41 -5.02 1.94 16.42
N ILE A 42 -5.30 2.93 15.58
CA ILE A 42 -5.33 4.36 15.97
C ILE A 42 -6.74 4.87 16.25
N PHE A 43 -7.71 4.39 15.47
CA PHE A 43 -9.13 4.78 15.55
C PHE A 43 -10.01 3.68 16.15
N ASP A 44 -9.45 2.50 16.49
CA ASP A 44 -10.18 1.33 17.02
C ASP A 44 -11.30 0.84 16.10
N LEU A 45 -11.04 0.87 14.78
CA LEU A 45 -11.95 0.37 13.75
C LEU A 45 -11.76 -1.14 13.55
N ASP A 46 -12.85 -1.83 13.18
CA ASP A 46 -12.79 -3.22 12.73
C ASP A 46 -12.31 -3.27 11.27
N THR A 47 -11.12 -3.83 11.05
CA THR A 47 -10.51 -3.91 9.72
C THR A 47 -9.85 -5.26 9.50
N PHE A 48 -9.64 -5.61 8.23
CA PHE A 48 -8.90 -6.81 7.86
C PHE A 48 -7.42 -6.68 8.20
N THR A 49 -6.82 -7.72 8.76
CA THR A 49 -5.37 -7.82 8.93
C THR A 49 -4.84 -8.72 7.80
N PRO A 50 -4.04 -8.17 6.86
CA PRO A 50 -3.45 -8.96 5.78
C PRO A 50 -2.57 -10.08 6.34
N TRP A 51 -2.52 -11.20 5.61
CA TRP A 51 -1.81 -12.40 6.04
C TRP A 51 -0.33 -12.12 6.33
N GLU A 52 0.30 -11.17 5.64
CA GLU A 52 1.70 -10.77 5.85
C GLU A 52 1.97 -10.18 7.24
N TYR A 53 0.94 -9.64 7.88
CA TYR A 53 0.99 -9.04 9.21
C TYR A 53 0.32 -9.92 10.26
N SER A 54 -0.14 -11.12 9.88
CA SER A 54 -0.65 -12.11 10.83
C SER A 54 0.50 -12.63 11.71
N PRO A 55 0.22 -12.99 12.98
CA PRO A 55 1.20 -13.63 13.86
C PRO A 55 1.83 -14.90 13.28
N GLU A 56 1.09 -15.62 12.43
CA GLU A 56 1.53 -16.90 11.86
C GLU A 56 2.60 -16.72 10.78
N HIS A 57 2.54 -15.64 10.00
CA HIS A 57 3.47 -15.41 8.88
C HIS A 57 4.52 -14.34 9.17
N ALA A 58 4.18 -13.30 9.92
CA ALA A 58 5.09 -12.25 10.39
C ALA A 58 6.10 -11.77 9.32
N SER A 59 5.62 -11.57 8.09
CA SER A 59 6.48 -11.43 6.91
C SER A 59 6.76 -9.97 6.55
N ARG A 60 6.07 -9.00 7.15
CA ARG A 60 6.28 -7.55 6.96
C ARG A 60 6.36 -6.79 8.28
N SER A 61 7.33 -5.87 8.39
CA SER A 61 7.50 -5.04 9.60
C SER A 61 6.39 -4.01 9.76
N ILE A 62 5.85 -3.89 10.98
CA ILE A 62 4.80 -2.93 11.33
C ILE A 62 5.28 -1.47 11.40
N VAL A 63 6.61 -1.27 11.52
CA VAL A 63 7.21 0.06 11.67
C VAL A 63 6.93 0.95 10.46
N ALA A 64 7.04 0.38 9.26
CA ALA A 64 6.76 1.11 8.02
C ALA A 64 5.31 1.60 7.97
N PRO A 65 4.27 0.74 8.00
CA PRO A 65 2.88 1.18 8.10
C PRO A 65 2.66 2.20 9.22
N PHE A 66 3.19 1.96 10.42
CA PHE A 66 3.00 2.87 11.54
C PHE A 66 3.59 4.25 11.29
N ILE A 67 4.72 4.39 10.59
CA ILE A 67 5.31 5.70 10.29
C ILE A 67 4.59 6.40 9.14
N THR A 68 4.05 5.62 8.21
CA THR A 68 3.68 6.14 6.91
C THR A 68 2.16 6.37 6.83
N THR A 69 1.33 5.54 7.46
CA THR A 69 -0.10 5.79 7.70
C THR A 69 -0.35 6.11 9.14
N GLY A 70 0.31 5.40 10.06
CA GLY A 70 0.02 5.51 11.48
C GLY A 70 0.33 6.90 12.01
N ILE A 71 1.49 7.47 11.69
CA ILE A 71 1.84 8.83 12.08
C ILE A 71 0.91 9.82 11.37
N PRO A 72 0.66 9.78 10.04
CA PRO A 72 -0.35 10.66 9.43
C PRO A 72 -1.75 10.53 10.00
N PHE A 73 -2.24 9.35 10.42
CA PHE A 73 -3.53 9.17 11.10
C PHE A 73 -3.50 9.69 12.53
N TRP A 74 -2.40 9.48 13.24
CA TRP A 74 -2.14 10.03 14.57
C TRP A 74 -1.93 11.55 14.54
N LEU A 75 -1.41 12.09 13.43
CA LEU A 75 -1.26 13.50 13.12
C LEU A 75 -2.56 14.09 12.54
N LEU A 76 -3.37 13.32 11.83
CA LEU A 76 -4.75 13.71 11.49
C LEU A 76 -5.55 13.87 12.78
N LYS A 77 -5.23 13.04 13.78
CA LYS A 77 -5.64 13.18 15.18
C LYS A 77 -4.87 14.29 15.93
N SER A 78 -3.66 14.69 15.50
CA SER A 78 -2.72 15.62 16.18
C SER A 78 -1.62 16.26 15.24
N LEU A 79 -1.94 17.26 14.41
CA LEU A 79 -1.21 17.77 13.21
C LEU A 79 0.36 17.84 13.07
N THR A 80 0.86 17.45 11.86
CA THR A 80 1.97 17.92 10.94
C THR A 80 3.40 17.29 10.73
N PRO A 81 4.00 17.33 9.48
CA PRO A 81 5.21 16.59 9.02
C PRO A 81 6.40 17.45 8.45
N GLU A 82 7.62 17.35 9.02
CA GLU A 82 8.77 18.27 8.70
C GLU A 82 10.13 17.61 8.28
N GLY A 83 10.28 16.27 8.37
CA GLY A 83 11.61 15.61 8.42
C GLY A 83 12.46 15.57 7.14
N THR A 84 11.90 15.24 5.97
CA THR A 84 12.69 14.97 4.74
C THR A 84 13.35 16.23 4.16
N TYR A 85 12.68 17.38 4.28
CA TYR A 85 13.20 18.66 3.80
C TYR A 85 14.45 19.11 4.55
N LEU A 86 14.50 18.83 5.86
CA LEU A 86 15.63 19.14 6.72
C LEU A 86 16.89 18.35 6.32
N CYS A 87 16.74 17.09 5.90
CA CYS A 87 17.86 16.25 5.46
C CYS A 87 18.50 16.76 4.16
N VAL A 88 17.68 17.11 3.17
CA VAL A 88 18.17 17.67 1.90
C VAL A 88 18.90 18.99 2.11
N TYR A 89 18.36 19.85 2.98
CA TYR A 89 18.99 21.10 3.38
C TYR A 89 20.39 20.87 3.99
N LYS A 90 20.51 19.92 4.94
CA LYS A 90 21.79 19.57 5.58
C LYS A 90 22.82 19.04 4.58
N LEU A 91 22.43 18.14 3.68
CA LEU A 91 23.32 17.61 2.64
C LEU A 91 23.83 18.71 1.69
N CYS A 92 22.96 19.65 1.32
CA CYS A 92 23.36 20.78 0.47
C CYS A 92 24.41 21.66 1.14
N ASN A 93 24.25 21.93 2.44
CA ASN A 93 25.22 22.70 3.21
C ASN A 93 26.59 22.01 3.29
N HIS A 94 26.62 20.67 3.49
CA HIS A 94 27.88 19.91 3.52
C HIS A 94 28.65 19.93 2.21
N ILE A 95 27.94 19.94 1.08
CA ILE A 95 28.54 19.92 -0.27
C ILE A 95 28.77 21.35 -0.79
N GLY A 96 28.42 22.39 -0.01
CA GLY A 96 28.54 23.80 -0.41
C GLY A 96 27.60 24.18 -1.58
N LYS A 97 26.50 23.44 -1.76
CA LYS A 97 25.49 23.70 -2.81
C LYS A 97 24.34 24.52 -2.25
N LYS A 98 23.80 25.44 -3.06
CA LYS A 98 22.58 26.18 -2.69
C LYS A 98 21.41 25.20 -2.51
N PRO A 99 20.77 25.13 -1.32
CA PRO A 99 19.76 24.13 -1.01
C PRO A 99 18.45 24.32 -1.77
N THR A 100 18.22 25.52 -2.31
CA THR A 100 16.98 25.91 -2.99
C THR A 100 16.62 24.96 -4.12
N LEU A 101 17.56 24.63 -5.00
CA LEU A 101 17.28 23.80 -6.16
C LEU A 101 17.07 22.32 -5.79
N PRO A 102 17.92 21.66 -4.98
CA PRO A 102 17.69 20.27 -4.55
C PRO A 102 16.44 20.11 -3.67
N MET A 103 16.15 21.06 -2.78
CA MET A 103 14.93 21.01 -1.97
C MET A 103 13.68 21.17 -2.83
N ILE A 104 13.69 22.07 -3.82
CA ILE A 104 12.60 22.15 -4.80
C ILE A 104 12.50 20.83 -5.56
N LEU A 105 13.60 20.27 -6.05
CA LEU A 105 13.56 18.99 -6.77
C LEU A 105 13.01 17.84 -5.93
N VAL A 106 13.37 17.76 -4.65
CA VAL A 106 12.81 16.75 -3.74
C VAL A 106 11.35 17.06 -3.44
N ALA A 107 10.99 18.29 -3.06
CA ALA A 107 9.62 18.69 -2.77
C ALA A 107 8.67 18.52 -3.95
N THR A 108 9.19 18.65 -5.17
CA THR A 108 8.42 18.56 -6.42
C THR A 108 8.56 17.21 -7.13
N SER A 109 9.36 16.29 -6.57
CA SER A 109 9.54 14.96 -7.13
C SER A 109 8.24 14.15 -7.04
N GLN A 110 7.96 13.34 -8.06
CA GLN A 110 6.81 12.44 -8.05
C GLN A 110 6.90 11.45 -6.88
N VAL A 111 8.13 11.07 -6.50
CA VAL A 111 8.41 10.28 -5.30
C VAL A 111 7.90 11.00 -4.05
N THR A 112 8.26 12.26 -3.82
CA THR A 112 7.78 12.98 -2.63
C THR A 112 6.28 13.24 -2.65
N LEU A 113 5.71 13.53 -3.82
CA LEU A 113 4.33 14.00 -3.93
C LEU A 113 3.28 12.89 -4.06
N ALA A 114 3.67 11.69 -4.49
CA ALA A 114 2.77 10.55 -4.68
C ALA A 114 3.20 9.32 -3.89
N TYR A 115 4.47 9.21 -3.49
CA TYR A 115 4.92 8.11 -2.64
C TYR A 115 5.18 8.59 -1.20
N TYR A 116 5.85 9.71 -0.94
CA TYR A 116 6.14 10.17 0.44
C TYR A 116 4.98 10.85 1.14
N THR A 117 4.01 11.37 0.39
CA THR A 117 2.70 11.80 0.91
C THR A 117 1.84 10.60 1.31
N HIS A 118 2.23 9.40 0.90
CA HIS A 118 1.49 8.18 1.13
C HIS A 118 2.22 7.21 2.06
N PRO A 119 1.46 6.27 2.64
CA PRO A 119 1.91 5.33 3.64
C PRO A 119 2.88 4.21 3.21
N PHE A 120 3.84 4.41 2.31
CA PHE A 120 4.59 3.26 1.79
C PHE A 120 5.88 2.94 2.57
N SER A 121 6.16 1.64 2.75
CA SER A 121 7.45 1.16 3.27
C SER A 121 8.64 1.70 2.47
N ASN A 122 8.45 1.93 1.17
CA ASN A 122 9.46 2.47 0.24
C ASN A 122 9.76 3.92 0.56
N SER A 123 8.75 4.68 0.98
CA SER A 123 8.89 6.08 1.39
C SER A 123 9.69 6.17 2.68
N PHE A 124 9.44 5.26 3.63
CA PHE A 124 10.22 5.17 4.86
C PHE A 124 11.66 4.71 4.61
N GLU A 125 11.86 3.69 3.76
CA GLU A 125 13.17 3.24 3.29
C GLU A 125 13.99 4.41 2.71
N SER A 126 13.33 5.28 1.96
CA SER A 126 13.96 6.46 1.37
C SER A 126 14.30 7.55 2.39
N ILE A 127 13.50 7.71 3.45
CA ILE A 127 13.82 8.60 4.58
C ILE A 127 15.03 8.07 5.36
N LEU A 128 15.06 6.77 5.66
CA LEU A 128 16.18 6.11 6.34
C LEU A 128 17.47 6.21 5.52
N LEU A 129 17.39 6.04 4.20
CA LEU A 129 18.50 6.25 3.29
C LEU A 129 18.99 7.70 3.34
N CYS A 130 18.08 8.67 3.30
CA CYS A 130 18.42 10.09 3.36
C CYS A 130 19.09 10.47 4.69
N LEU A 131 18.58 9.95 5.81
CA LEU A 131 19.18 10.09 7.13
C LEU A 131 20.56 9.43 7.21
N SER A 132 20.75 8.27 6.59
CA SER A 132 22.04 7.57 6.54
C SER A 132 23.07 8.39 5.78
N LEU A 133 22.69 8.98 4.64
CA LEU A 133 23.55 9.90 3.87
C LEU A 133 23.89 11.17 4.66
N CYS A 134 22.93 11.76 5.37
CA CYS A 134 23.18 12.92 6.23
C CYS A 134 24.16 12.60 7.35
N THR A 135 23.93 11.47 8.03
CA THR A 135 24.77 11.02 9.15
C THR A 135 26.19 10.72 8.69
N TYR A 136 26.34 10.10 7.51
CA TYR A 136 27.64 9.92 6.88
C TYR A 136 28.32 11.26 6.53
N ALA A 137 27.60 12.22 5.94
CA ALA A 137 28.15 13.53 5.63
C ALA A 137 28.59 14.30 6.89
N ASP A 138 27.78 14.25 7.96
CA ASP A 138 28.14 14.80 9.27
C ASP A 138 29.41 14.15 9.83
N PHE A 139 29.56 12.82 9.68
CA PHE A 139 30.75 12.09 10.11
C PHE A 139 32.00 12.49 9.30
N VAL A 140 31.87 12.68 7.98
CA VAL A 140 32.96 13.17 7.12
C VAL A 140 33.41 14.56 7.55
N SER A 141 32.50 15.44 7.97
CA SER A 141 32.87 16.78 8.45
C SER A 141 33.45 16.74 9.87
N LYS A 142 32.81 16.01 10.80
CA LYS A 142 33.21 15.90 12.22
C LYS A 142 33.05 14.45 12.69
N PRO A 143 34.13 13.64 12.64
CA PRO A 143 34.08 12.25 13.08
C PRO A 143 33.61 12.15 14.52
N SER A 144 32.62 11.28 14.76
CA SER A 144 32.06 11.05 16.08
C SER A 144 31.58 9.61 16.22
N ASN A 145 31.84 9.02 17.39
CA ASN A 145 31.33 7.70 17.74
C ASN A 145 29.80 7.67 17.78
N LYS A 146 29.16 8.79 18.16
CA LYS A 146 27.69 8.93 18.17
C LYS A 146 27.10 8.83 16.76
N LEU A 147 27.74 9.47 15.78
CA LEU A 147 27.31 9.42 14.38
C LEU A 147 27.55 8.03 13.78
N SER A 148 28.65 7.39 14.17
CA SER A 148 28.96 6.02 13.76
C SER A 148 27.89 5.04 14.31
N PHE A 149 27.53 5.16 15.59
CA PHE A 149 26.42 4.41 16.18
C PHE A 149 25.08 4.68 15.50
N LEU A 150 24.75 5.95 15.26
CA LEU A 150 23.50 6.33 14.58
C LEU A 150 23.44 5.77 13.15
N LEU A 151 24.55 5.79 12.41
CA LEU A 151 24.60 5.22 11.07
C LEU A 151 24.32 3.71 11.08
N GLY A 152 24.86 3.00 12.08
CA GLY A 152 24.59 1.58 12.27
C GLY A 152 23.14 1.29 12.64
N ALA A 153 22.56 2.12 13.52
CA ALA A 153 21.15 2.04 13.89
C ALA A 153 20.23 2.22 12.66
N LEU A 154 20.51 3.22 11.82
CA LEU A 154 19.76 3.48 10.58
C LEU A 154 19.88 2.33 9.57
N PHE A 155 21.06 1.72 9.45
CA PHE A 155 21.24 0.52 8.63
C PHE A 155 20.37 -0.63 9.09
N SER A 156 20.39 -0.91 10.40
CA SER A 156 19.55 -1.98 10.98
C SER A 156 18.07 -1.70 10.77
N LEU A 157 17.59 -0.50 11.12
CA LEU A 157 16.20 -0.09 10.86
C LEU A 157 15.80 -0.26 9.39
N GLY A 158 16.70 0.04 8.46
CA GLY A 158 16.45 -0.14 7.04
C GLY A 158 16.34 -1.61 6.63
N VAL A 159 17.20 -2.50 7.15
CA VAL A 159 17.09 -3.95 6.91
C VAL A 159 15.77 -4.51 7.44
N PHE A 160 15.36 -4.10 8.64
CA PHE A 160 14.07 -4.48 9.22
C PHE A 160 12.88 -3.82 8.52
N THR A 161 13.09 -2.69 7.83
CA THR A 161 12.08 -2.07 6.97
C THR A 161 11.90 -2.89 5.69
N ARG A 162 13.00 -3.25 5.02
CA ARG A 162 13.01 -4.07 3.80
C ARG A 162 14.31 -4.85 3.66
N ILE A 163 14.17 -6.11 3.23
CA ILE A 163 15.32 -6.98 2.92
C ILE A 163 16.19 -6.44 1.76
N THR A 164 15.67 -5.51 0.96
CA THR A 164 16.38 -4.83 -0.13
C THR A 164 17.30 -3.69 0.34
N PHE A 165 17.08 -3.13 1.54
CA PHE A 165 17.82 -1.96 2.03
C PHE A 165 19.35 -2.14 2.12
N PRO A 166 19.90 -3.33 2.45
CA PRO A 166 21.34 -3.56 2.40
C PRO A 166 22.00 -3.12 1.11
N LEU A 167 21.29 -3.19 -0.03
CA LEU A 167 21.80 -2.75 -1.33
C LEU A 167 22.06 -1.23 -1.37
N TYR A 168 21.25 -0.43 -0.68
CA TYR A 168 21.42 1.02 -0.56
C TYR A 168 22.40 1.41 0.54
N ALA A 169 22.44 0.65 1.63
CA ALA A 169 23.35 0.88 2.75
C ALA A 169 24.80 0.52 2.42
N LEU A 170 25.03 -0.54 1.63
CA LEU A 170 26.36 -1.08 1.35
C LEU A 170 27.34 -0.04 0.77
N PRO A 171 27.00 0.77 -0.24
CA PRO A 171 27.90 1.82 -0.73
C PRO A 171 28.27 2.85 0.34
N ILE A 172 27.31 3.21 1.21
CA ILE A 172 27.53 4.15 2.32
C ILE A 172 28.45 3.53 3.36
N GLY A 173 28.25 2.24 3.68
CA GLY A 173 29.10 1.47 4.60
C GLY A 173 30.54 1.37 4.10
N ILE A 174 30.75 1.05 2.82
CA ILE A 174 32.09 1.00 2.21
C ILE A 174 32.76 2.37 2.26
N ALA A 175 32.03 3.43 1.89
CA ALA A 175 32.55 4.79 1.93
C ALA A 175 32.92 5.24 3.36
N TYR A 176 32.07 4.89 4.34
CA TYR A 176 32.34 5.09 5.75
C TYR A 176 33.61 4.38 6.21
N LEU A 177 33.77 3.09 5.89
CA LEU A 177 34.95 2.31 6.28
C LEU A 177 36.23 2.89 5.66
N TYR A 178 36.19 3.27 4.38
CA TYR A 178 37.31 3.94 3.72
C TYR A 178 37.66 5.27 4.38
N GLN A 179 36.66 6.08 4.72
CA GLN A 179 36.88 7.38 5.37
C GLN A 179 37.39 7.25 6.81
N ALA A 180 36.90 6.24 7.55
CA ALA A 180 37.36 5.90 8.88
C ALA A 180 38.81 5.43 8.86
N TYR A 181 39.20 4.63 7.87
CA TYR A 181 40.59 4.23 7.64
C TYR A 181 41.47 5.44 7.30
N LYS A 182 41.08 6.26 6.32
CA LYS A 182 41.89 7.40 5.83
C LYS A 182 42.13 8.48 6.90
N LYS A 183 41.20 8.65 7.84
CA LYS A 183 41.31 9.66 8.92
C LYS A 183 41.96 9.13 10.20
N SER A 184 42.27 7.84 10.26
CA SER A 184 42.88 7.23 11.43
C SER A 184 44.37 7.04 11.18
N ASP A 185 45.20 7.46 12.14
CA ASP A 185 46.65 7.29 12.02
C ASP A 185 47.10 5.88 12.44
N ASN A 186 46.29 5.20 13.26
CA ASN A 186 46.56 3.86 13.79
C ASN A 186 45.35 2.93 13.72
N VAL A 187 45.60 1.63 13.67
CA VAL A 187 44.56 0.58 13.63
C VAL A 187 43.57 0.68 14.80
N GLY A 188 44.04 1.05 15.99
CA GLY A 188 43.17 1.24 17.16
C GLY A 188 42.13 2.35 17.00
N GLN A 189 42.45 3.42 16.26
CA GLN A 189 41.50 4.52 15.97
C GLN A 189 40.45 4.10 14.92
N VAL A 190 40.85 3.25 13.96
CA VAL A 190 39.92 2.63 13.00
C VAL A 190 38.92 1.77 13.77
N VAL A 191 39.40 0.89 14.66
CA VAL A 191 38.55 0.03 15.48
C VAL A 191 37.61 0.86 16.35
N ASN A 192 38.09 1.93 16.98
CA ASN A 192 37.25 2.82 17.80
C ASN A 192 36.17 3.57 17.00
N SER A 193 36.39 3.83 15.72
CA SER A 193 35.39 4.44 14.84
C SER A 193 34.37 3.40 14.37
N VAL A 194 34.84 2.23 13.97
CA VAL A 194 34.04 1.15 13.38
C VAL A 194 33.21 0.38 14.41
N PHE A 195 33.72 0.20 15.64
CA PHE A 195 33.00 -0.51 16.70
C PHE A 195 31.62 0.10 17.01
N PRO A 196 31.46 1.42 17.21
CA PRO A 196 30.16 2.05 17.38
C PRO A 196 29.17 1.76 16.25
N LEU A 197 29.62 1.66 14.98
CA LEU A 197 28.76 1.30 13.85
C LEU A 197 28.12 -0.08 14.07
N PHE A 198 28.93 -1.10 14.35
CA PHE A 198 28.43 -2.44 14.61
C PHE A 198 27.59 -2.51 15.89
N ALA A 199 27.97 -1.77 16.94
CA ALA A 199 27.18 -1.68 18.16
C ALA A 199 25.79 -1.07 17.90
N GLY A 200 25.70 -0.04 17.06
CA GLY A 200 24.43 0.56 16.63
C GLY A 200 23.57 -0.40 15.80
N MET A 201 24.19 -1.12 14.86
CA MET A 201 23.50 -2.15 14.06
C MET A 201 22.90 -3.23 14.96
N LEU A 202 23.70 -3.77 15.88
CA LEU A 202 23.29 -4.83 16.79
C LEU A 202 22.19 -4.36 17.75
N ALA A 203 22.37 -3.19 18.38
CA ALA A 203 21.40 -2.66 19.34
C ALA A 203 20.01 -2.46 18.70
N PHE A 204 19.96 -1.87 17.51
CA PHE A 204 18.69 -1.68 16.80
C PHE A 204 18.14 -2.96 16.17
N ALA A 205 19.00 -3.91 15.82
CA ALA A 205 18.54 -5.23 15.37
C ALA A 205 17.83 -5.96 16.51
N VAL A 206 18.44 -5.98 17.70
CA VAL A 206 17.83 -6.54 18.92
C VAL A 206 16.53 -5.82 19.25
N PHE A 207 16.51 -4.48 19.18
CA PHE A 207 15.29 -3.71 19.40
C PHE A 207 14.16 -4.12 18.44
N CYS A 208 14.43 -4.19 17.12
CA CYS A 208 13.44 -4.60 16.13
C CYS A 208 12.97 -6.04 16.35
N ILE A 209 13.90 -6.97 16.58
CA ILE A 209 13.59 -8.37 16.88
C ILE A 209 12.68 -8.49 18.09
N VAL A 210 12.99 -7.78 19.18
CA VAL A 210 12.18 -7.80 20.40
C VAL A 210 10.81 -7.17 20.15
N ALA A 211 10.76 -6.01 19.51
CA ALA A 211 9.51 -5.32 19.19
C ALA A 211 8.59 -6.19 18.32
N ASP A 212 9.15 -6.82 17.29
CA ASP A 212 8.44 -7.73 16.40
C ASP A 212 7.95 -8.96 17.17
N SER A 213 8.81 -9.59 17.98
CA SER A 213 8.43 -10.80 18.74
C SER A 213 7.31 -10.52 19.74
N VAL A 214 7.29 -9.34 20.37
CA VAL A 214 6.18 -8.89 21.23
C VAL A 214 4.91 -8.63 20.42
N TYR A 215 5.04 -7.94 19.29
CA TYR A 215 3.90 -7.63 18.43
C TYR A 215 3.21 -8.90 17.93
N TYR A 216 3.97 -9.91 17.50
CA TYR A 216 3.45 -11.19 17.06
C TYR A 216 3.08 -12.13 18.21
N GLY A 217 3.17 -11.69 19.46
CA GLY A 217 2.80 -12.49 20.64
C GLY A 217 3.69 -13.71 20.88
N THR A 218 4.83 -13.80 20.19
CA THR A 218 5.79 -14.91 20.30
C THR A 218 6.74 -14.72 21.47
N LEU A 219 6.99 -13.47 21.86
CA LEU A 219 7.76 -13.10 23.05
C LEU A 219 6.85 -12.33 23.99
N THR A 220 6.59 -12.89 25.16
CA THR A 220 5.88 -12.19 26.23
C THR A 220 6.87 -11.78 27.29
N PHE A 221 6.77 -10.52 27.72
CA PHE A 221 7.47 -10.07 28.90
C PHE A 221 6.54 -10.18 30.10
N THR A 222 7.00 -10.79 31.18
CA THR A 222 6.27 -10.85 32.45
C THR A 222 7.04 -10.05 33.49
N VAL A 223 6.33 -9.21 34.25
CA VAL A 223 6.88 -8.50 35.41
C VAL A 223 6.14 -9.01 36.62
N ARG A 224 6.84 -9.73 37.49
CA ARG A 224 6.25 -10.36 38.69
C ARG A 224 5.01 -11.22 38.35
N GLU A 225 5.13 -12.07 37.33
CA GLU A 225 4.12 -13.06 36.91
C GLU A 225 2.83 -12.48 36.27
N GLU A 226 2.74 -11.17 36.07
CA GLU A 226 1.69 -10.54 35.25
C GLU A 226 2.25 -10.09 33.89
N GLY A 227 1.52 -10.36 32.81
CA GLY A 227 1.89 -9.93 31.44
C GLY A 227 1.60 -8.45 31.19
N PHE A 228 2.40 -7.79 30.35
CA PHE A 228 2.17 -6.39 29.98
C PHE A 228 0.82 -6.21 29.27
N LYS A 229 -0.08 -5.41 29.84
CA LYS A 229 -1.40 -5.11 29.26
C LYS A 229 -1.44 -3.79 28.48
N ASN A 230 -0.52 -2.85 28.76
CA ASN A 230 -0.54 -1.50 28.19
C ASN A 230 0.86 -0.92 27.90
N ILE A 231 0.98 -0.10 26.83
CA ILE A 231 2.21 0.60 26.45
C ILE A 231 2.75 1.50 27.58
N GLY A 232 1.86 2.10 28.39
CA GLY A 232 2.24 2.90 29.55
C GLY A 232 3.00 2.11 30.62
N GLN A 233 2.69 0.82 30.81
CA GLN A 233 3.43 -0.05 31.73
C GLN A 233 4.84 -0.33 31.22
N VAL A 234 5.02 -0.52 29.91
CA VAL A 234 6.33 -0.73 29.27
C VAL A 234 7.23 0.48 29.50
N ILE A 235 6.71 1.69 29.25
CA ILE A 235 7.45 2.94 29.46
C ILE A 235 7.82 3.10 30.94
N SER A 236 6.88 2.88 31.87
CA SER A 236 7.16 3.01 33.31
C SER A 236 8.17 1.97 33.83
N THR A 237 8.23 0.78 33.22
CA THR A 237 9.16 -0.30 33.59
C THR A 237 10.57 -0.03 33.06
N LEU A 238 10.69 0.55 31.85
CA LEU A 238 11.97 0.96 31.27
C LEU A 238 12.70 2.01 32.11
N PHE A 239 11.97 2.89 32.80
CA PHE A 239 12.55 3.93 33.66
C PHE A 239 12.70 3.51 35.14
N ASN A 240 12.34 2.28 35.51
CA ASN A 240 12.50 1.77 36.87
C ASN A 240 13.55 0.63 36.92
N PRO A 241 14.77 0.89 37.43
CA PRO A 241 15.87 -0.08 37.40
C PRO A 241 15.61 -1.36 38.20
N ILE A 242 14.74 -1.31 39.22
CA ILE A 242 14.37 -2.48 40.03
C ILE A 242 13.34 -3.34 39.28
N ALA A 243 12.43 -2.70 38.55
CA ALA A 243 11.44 -3.41 37.74
C ALA A 243 12.09 -4.11 36.55
N LEU A 244 13.10 -3.48 35.93
CA LEU A 244 13.89 -4.04 34.83
C LEU A 244 14.63 -5.34 35.23
N ALA A 245 15.10 -5.42 36.48
CA ALA A 245 15.76 -6.62 37.01
C ALA A 245 14.81 -7.83 37.23
N SER A 246 13.49 -7.59 37.24
CA SER A 246 12.45 -8.62 37.43
C SER A 246 11.74 -9.04 36.14
N VAL A 247 12.15 -8.50 35.00
CA VAL A 247 11.60 -8.86 33.69
C VAL A 247 12.05 -10.27 33.33
N ARG A 248 11.09 -11.18 33.15
CA ARG A 248 11.32 -12.47 32.52
C ARG A 248 10.75 -12.44 31.11
N SER A 249 11.46 -13.06 30.18
CA SER A 249 11.01 -13.23 28.80
C SER A 249 10.69 -14.71 28.58
N GLU A 250 9.46 -15.01 28.19
CA GLU A 250 9.03 -16.35 27.79
C GLU A 250 8.60 -16.32 26.33
N GLY A 251 9.06 -17.31 25.56
CA GLY A 251 8.67 -17.51 24.17
C GLY A 251 9.83 -17.61 23.18
N SER A 252 9.51 -17.48 21.89
CA SER A 252 10.45 -17.59 20.78
C SER A 252 10.73 -16.23 20.15
N ILE A 253 11.91 -16.10 19.55
CA ILE A 253 12.34 -14.88 18.90
C ILE A 253 11.97 -14.92 17.42
N VAL A 254 11.30 -13.88 16.93
CA VAL A 254 10.97 -13.70 15.53
C VAL A 254 12.00 -12.79 14.86
N VAL A 255 12.67 -13.32 13.83
CA VAL A 255 13.57 -12.55 12.98
C VAL A 255 12.88 -12.32 11.64
N THR A 256 12.13 -11.23 11.55
CA THR A 256 11.26 -10.91 10.41
C THR A 256 11.98 -10.92 9.05
N PRO A 257 13.21 -10.38 8.87
CA PRO A 257 13.87 -10.43 7.56
C PRO A 257 14.27 -11.85 7.15
N LEU A 258 14.64 -12.70 8.11
CA LEU A 258 15.01 -14.09 7.85
C LEU A 258 13.78 -14.92 7.48
N ASN A 259 12.68 -14.75 8.22
CA ASN A 259 11.42 -15.42 7.93
C ASN A 259 10.88 -15.02 6.54
N ASN A 260 10.98 -13.74 6.18
CA ASN A 260 10.63 -13.25 4.85
C ASN A 260 11.49 -13.89 3.76
N LEU A 261 12.82 -14.00 3.97
CA LEU A 261 13.70 -14.67 3.02
C LEU A 261 13.33 -16.15 2.84
N LEU A 262 13.12 -16.88 3.93
CA LEU A 262 12.76 -18.30 3.89
C LEU A 262 11.39 -18.51 3.23
N TYR A 263 10.43 -17.62 3.49
CA TYR A 263 9.11 -17.64 2.84
C TYR A 263 9.22 -17.48 1.32
N ASN A 264 10.03 -16.52 0.85
CA ASN A 264 10.23 -16.23 -0.56
C ASN A 264 11.19 -17.19 -1.29
N LEU A 265 11.88 -18.08 -0.55
CA LEU A 265 12.65 -19.17 -1.16
C LEU A 265 11.79 -20.42 -1.43
N ASN A 266 10.60 -20.51 -0.83
CA ASN A 266 9.71 -21.65 -1.01
C ASN A 266 8.77 -21.47 -2.21
N VAL A 267 9.01 -22.23 -3.28
CA VAL A 267 8.25 -22.20 -4.55
C VAL A 267 6.74 -22.41 -4.35
N ASP A 268 6.34 -23.19 -3.35
CA ASP A 268 4.91 -23.46 -3.05
C ASP A 268 4.17 -22.20 -2.58
N ASN A 269 4.87 -21.29 -1.90
CA ASN A 269 4.32 -20.00 -1.47
C ASN A 269 4.21 -19.01 -2.64
N LEU A 270 5.17 -19.04 -3.59
CA LEU A 270 5.12 -18.19 -4.78
C LEU A 270 4.02 -18.61 -5.75
N ALA A 271 3.69 -19.90 -5.81
CA ALA A 271 2.63 -20.41 -6.67
C ALA A 271 1.25 -19.80 -6.34
N GLN A 272 1.01 -19.41 -5.08
CA GLN A 272 -0.24 -18.76 -4.65
C GLN A 272 -0.40 -17.33 -5.20
N HIS A 273 0.70 -16.68 -5.59
CA HIS A 273 0.71 -15.29 -6.09
C HIS A 273 0.84 -15.18 -7.62
N GLY A 274 0.81 -16.32 -8.32
CA GLY A 274 0.98 -16.35 -9.78
C GLY A 274 2.44 -16.38 -10.20
N ILE A 275 2.74 -17.30 -11.12
CA ILE A 275 4.08 -17.49 -11.69
C ILE A 275 4.10 -16.91 -13.10
N HIS A 276 5.15 -16.15 -13.40
CA HIS A 276 5.34 -15.51 -14.69
C HIS A 276 6.61 -16.04 -15.38
N PRO A 277 6.63 -16.06 -16.72
CA PRO A 277 7.86 -16.33 -17.45
C PRO A 277 8.97 -15.33 -17.11
N TYR A 278 10.23 -15.77 -17.08
CA TYR A 278 11.36 -14.94 -16.64
C TYR A 278 11.59 -13.65 -17.45
N TYR A 279 11.02 -13.55 -18.65
CA TYR A 279 11.12 -12.39 -19.53
C TYR A 279 10.03 -11.33 -19.29
N THR A 280 9.06 -11.59 -18.41
CA THR A 280 7.89 -10.71 -18.19
C THR A 280 8.31 -9.30 -17.81
N HIS A 281 9.28 -9.16 -16.92
CA HIS A 281 9.82 -7.87 -16.53
C HIS A 281 10.39 -7.07 -17.70
N PHE A 282 11.13 -7.72 -18.59
CA PHE A 282 11.77 -7.07 -19.73
C PHE A 282 10.79 -6.74 -20.86
N VAL A 283 9.93 -7.70 -21.23
CA VAL A 283 9.07 -7.61 -22.41
C VAL A 283 7.74 -6.90 -22.12
N VAL A 284 7.17 -7.11 -20.94
CA VAL A 284 5.83 -6.61 -20.59
C VAL A 284 5.93 -5.42 -19.64
N ASN A 285 6.56 -5.61 -18.47
CA ASN A 285 6.50 -4.61 -17.39
C ASN A 285 7.30 -3.35 -17.72
N LEU A 286 8.46 -3.47 -18.36
CA LEU A 286 9.31 -2.33 -18.69
C LEU A 286 8.64 -1.39 -19.72
N PRO A 287 8.06 -1.87 -20.85
CA PRO A 287 7.25 -1.02 -21.73
C PRO A 287 5.95 -0.53 -21.09
N LEU A 288 5.30 -1.35 -20.25
CA LEU A 288 4.06 -0.95 -19.56
C LEU A 288 4.27 0.24 -18.62
N LEU A 289 5.38 0.26 -17.88
CA LEU A 289 5.66 1.32 -16.91
C LEU A 289 6.30 2.56 -17.52
N PHE A 290 7.21 2.38 -18.48
CA PHE A 290 8.05 3.47 -18.98
C PHE A 290 7.80 3.81 -20.45
N GLY A 291 7.03 3.00 -21.17
CA GLY A 291 6.59 3.28 -22.53
C GLY A 291 7.74 3.66 -23.46
N PRO A 292 7.62 4.79 -24.20
CA PRO A 292 8.67 5.26 -25.10
C PRO A 292 10.02 5.47 -24.41
N LEU A 293 10.05 5.85 -23.12
CA LEU A 293 11.30 6.10 -22.41
C LEU A 293 12.16 4.83 -22.32
N ALA A 294 11.59 3.66 -22.04
CA ALA A 294 12.35 2.42 -22.01
C ALA A 294 12.98 2.10 -23.36
N ILE A 295 12.19 2.19 -24.43
CA ILE A 295 12.63 1.90 -25.79
C ILE A 295 13.76 2.85 -26.20
N PHE A 296 13.53 4.16 -26.09
CA PHE A 296 14.51 5.16 -26.51
C PHE A 296 15.76 5.17 -25.61
N ALA A 297 15.63 4.94 -24.30
CA ALA A 297 16.78 4.83 -23.40
C ALA A 297 17.69 3.66 -23.78
N LEU A 298 17.13 2.48 -24.02
CA LEU A 298 17.88 1.28 -24.43
C LEU A 298 18.54 1.47 -25.80
N MET A 299 17.82 2.04 -26.78
CA MET A 299 18.36 2.31 -28.12
C MET A 299 19.52 3.31 -28.12
N TYR A 300 19.44 4.38 -27.33
CA TYR A 300 20.48 5.42 -27.28
C TYR A 300 21.66 5.06 -26.36
N MET A 301 21.52 4.03 -25.52
CA MET A 301 22.52 3.64 -24.53
C MET A 301 23.91 3.35 -25.16
N PRO A 302 24.05 2.54 -26.22
CA PRO A 302 25.36 2.25 -26.83
C PRO A 302 26.08 3.49 -27.33
N SER A 303 25.35 4.42 -27.96
CA SER A 303 25.89 5.68 -28.45
C SER A 303 26.38 6.60 -27.32
N THR A 304 25.74 6.51 -26.15
CA THR A 304 26.08 7.27 -24.96
C THR A 304 27.35 6.71 -24.31
N PHE A 305 27.48 5.38 -24.21
CA PHE A 305 28.70 4.72 -23.77
C PHE A 305 29.92 5.12 -24.60
N ALA A 306 29.79 5.17 -25.93
CA ALA A 306 30.90 5.58 -26.79
C ALA A 306 31.39 7.01 -26.52
N ARG A 307 30.50 7.90 -26.06
CA ARG A 307 30.77 9.33 -25.84
C ARG A 307 31.22 9.67 -24.42
N ILE A 308 31.11 8.75 -23.46
CA ILE A 308 31.29 9.07 -22.04
C ILE A 308 32.71 8.87 -21.52
N ARG A 309 33.59 8.22 -22.30
CA ARG A 309 34.95 7.85 -21.89
C ARG A 309 35.81 9.02 -21.38
N ASN A 310 35.50 10.25 -21.80
CA ASN A 310 36.21 11.48 -21.43
C ASN A 310 35.42 12.40 -20.47
N ASP A 311 34.32 11.93 -19.90
CA ASP A 311 33.47 12.71 -19.00
C ASP A 311 33.93 12.59 -17.54
N THR A 312 34.03 13.70 -16.82
CA THR A 312 34.44 13.72 -15.39
C THR A 312 33.45 12.99 -14.49
N ASN A 313 32.18 12.95 -14.88
CA ASN A 313 31.12 12.28 -14.12
C ASN A 313 30.73 10.91 -14.67
N ALA A 314 31.56 10.29 -15.53
CA ALA A 314 31.27 9.00 -16.14
C ALA A 314 30.93 7.91 -15.11
N HIS A 315 31.55 7.95 -13.92
CA HIS A 315 31.27 7.02 -12.82
C HIS A 315 29.78 6.98 -12.43
N LEU A 316 29.08 8.13 -12.40
CA LEU A 316 27.65 8.17 -12.06
C LEU A 316 26.78 7.52 -13.14
N PHE A 317 27.14 7.68 -14.41
CA PHE A 317 26.43 7.01 -15.51
C PHE A 317 26.57 5.49 -15.40
N TYR A 318 27.78 4.98 -15.11
CA TYR A 318 27.98 3.55 -14.87
C TYR A 318 27.20 3.05 -13.66
N VAL A 319 27.07 3.86 -12.60
CA VAL A 319 26.20 3.54 -11.46
C VAL A 319 24.73 3.45 -11.90
N PHE A 320 24.21 4.41 -12.67
CA PHE A 320 22.82 4.37 -13.13
C PHE A 320 22.53 3.15 -14.02
N VAL A 321 23.44 2.83 -14.94
CA VAL A 321 23.38 1.61 -15.75
C VAL A 321 23.42 0.37 -14.85
N GLY A 322 24.35 0.33 -13.89
CA GLY A 322 24.49 -0.78 -12.96
C GLY A 322 23.22 -1.01 -12.14
N VAL A 323 22.63 0.05 -11.60
CA VAL A 323 21.34 -0.01 -10.87
C VAL A 323 20.22 -0.51 -11.79
N PHE A 324 20.17 -0.01 -13.03
CA PHE A 324 19.16 -0.42 -14.00
C PHE A 324 19.23 -1.93 -14.30
N PHE A 325 20.40 -2.44 -14.70
CA PHE A 325 20.55 -3.85 -15.07
C PHE A 325 20.54 -4.79 -13.87
N SER A 326 21.15 -4.42 -12.74
CA SER A 326 21.11 -5.26 -11.53
C SER A 326 19.69 -5.38 -10.99
N GLY A 327 18.92 -4.28 -10.96
CA GLY A 327 17.51 -4.32 -10.57
C GLY A 327 16.66 -5.14 -11.55
N LEU A 328 16.81 -4.91 -12.85
CA LEU A 328 16.05 -5.62 -13.86
C LEU A 328 16.35 -7.13 -13.87
N ILE A 329 17.62 -7.52 -13.89
CA ILE A 329 18.03 -8.93 -13.93
C ILE A 329 17.72 -9.60 -12.58
N GLY A 330 18.06 -8.95 -11.46
CA GLY A 330 17.85 -9.49 -10.13
C GLY A 330 16.38 -9.81 -9.84
N LEU A 331 15.48 -8.90 -10.23
CA LEU A 331 14.03 -9.11 -10.09
C LEU A 331 13.50 -10.11 -11.13
N SER A 332 14.09 -10.18 -12.33
CA SER A 332 13.70 -11.16 -13.36
C SER A 332 14.10 -12.60 -13.07
N ILE A 333 14.98 -12.85 -12.09
CA ILE A 333 15.30 -14.21 -11.63
C ILE A 333 14.17 -14.76 -10.76
N MET A 334 13.36 -13.89 -10.15
CA MET A 334 12.24 -14.33 -9.33
C MET A 334 11.06 -14.75 -10.22
N PRO A 335 10.41 -15.91 -9.94
CA PRO A 335 9.26 -16.38 -10.72
C PRO A 335 8.04 -15.46 -10.67
N HIS A 336 7.90 -14.68 -9.59
CA HIS A 336 6.82 -13.73 -9.41
C HIS A 336 7.26 -12.33 -9.87
N GLN A 337 6.75 -11.89 -11.02
CA GLN A 337 7.20 -10.69 -11.75
C GLN A 337 6.12 -9.64 -11.95
N GLU A 338 5.72 -8.98 -10.87
CA GLU A 338 4.77 -7.88 -10.95
C GLU A 338 5.41 -6.59 -11.44
N ALA A 339 4.68 -5.80 -12.23
CA ALA A 339 5.21 -4.58 -12.81
C ALA A 339 5.79 -3.62 -11.77
N ARG A 340 5.10 -3.43 -10.64
CA ARG A 340 5.46 -2.48 -9.58
C ARG A 340 6.90 -2.62 -9.06
N PHE A 341 7.50 -3.81 -9.10
CA PHE A 341 8.87 -4.00 -8.63
C PHE A 341 9.89 -3.22 -9.46
N LEU A 342 9.59 -2.88 -10.71
CA LEU A 342 10.47 -2.08 -11.56
C LEU A 342 10.33 -0.57 -11.37
N CYS A 343 9.32 -0.06 -10.65
CA CYS A 343 9.10 1.38 -10.45
C CYS A 343 10.37 2.17 -10.03
N PRO A 344 11.26 1.66 -9.15
CA PRO A 344 12.51 2.35 -8.79
C PRO A 344 13.44 2.64 -9.97
N LEU A 345 13.29 1.94 -11.11
CA LEU A 345 14.15 2.08 -12.28
C LEU A 345 13.85 3.32 -13.13
N LEU A 346 12.75 4.04 -12.87
CA LEU A 346 12.38 5.25 -13.63
C LEU A 346 13.49 6.30 -13.66
N VAL A 347 14.03 6.65 -12.49
CA VAL A 347 15.03 7.71 -12.38
C VAL A 347 16.36 7.31 -13.05
N PRO A 348 16.94 6.12 -12.77
CA PRO A 348 18.08 5.63 -13.55
C PRO A 348 17.86 5.71 -15.05
N LEU A 349 16.68 5.29 -15.53
CA LEU A 349 16.35 5.26 -16.95
C LEU A 349 16.28 6.66 -17.59
N VAL A 350 15.64 7.63 -16.91
CA VAL A 350 15.62 9.04 -17.34
C VAL A 350 17.03 9.62 -17.40
N MET A 351 17.85 9.37 -16.38
CA MET A 351 19.22 9.87 -16.30
C MET A 351 20.11 9.29 -17.40
N ILE A 352 19.93 8.00 -17.71
CA ILE A 352 20.64 7.35 -18.82
C ILE A 352 20.24 7.97 -20.16
N TYR A 353 18.94 8.11 -20.43
CA TYR A 353 18.47 8.63 -21.72
C TYR A 353 18.89 10.08 -21.96
N THR A 354 18.81 10.93 -20.93
CA THR A 354 19.05 12.37 -21.06
C THR A 354 20.52 12.78 -20.94
N TRP A 355 21.45 11.87 -20.59
CA TRP A 355 22.84 12.19 -20.21
C TRP A 355 23.57 13.17 -21.16
N LYS A 356 23.47 12.97 -22.48
CA LYS A 356 24.02 13.89 -23.51
C LYS A 356 22.97 14.58 -24.35
N GLN A 357 21.68 14.45 -24.02
CA GLN A 357 20.59 15.01 -24.82
C GLN A 357 20.14 16.34 -24.24
N LYS A 358 20.52 17.44 -24.90
CA LYS A 358 20.07 18.79 -24.52
C LYS A 358 18.59 19.04 -24.82
N ARG A 359 18.05 18.36 -25.84
CA ARG A 359 16.65 18.41 -26.27
C ARG A 359 16.26 17.02 -26.78
N LEU A 360 15.02 16.63 -26.52
CA LEU A 360 14.42 15.41 -27.05
C LEU A 360 13.63 15.75 -28.32
N SER A 361 13.43 14.75 -29.18
CA SER A 361 12.70 14.95 -30.44
C SER A 361 11.22 15.29 -30.18
N PRO A 362 10.56 16.03 -31.07
CA PRO A 362 9.11 16.27 -30.98
C PRO A 362 8.31 14.96 -30.96
N SER A 363 8.74 13.95 -31.72
CA SER A 363 8.12 12.62 -31.75
C SER A 363 8.18 11.91 -30.40
N PHE A 364 9.30 12.03 -29.67
CA PHE A 364 9.39 11.52 -28.29
C PHE A 364 8.35 12.20 -27.41
N TRP A 365 8.26 13.53 -27.44
CA TRP A 365 7.29 14.26 -26.61
C TRP A 365 5.83 13.92 -26.94
N ALA A 366 5.51 13.78 -28.22
CA ALA A 366 4.17 13.35 -28.65
C ALA A 366 3.84 11.95 -28.13
N ALA A 367 4.74 10.98 -28.34
CA ALA A 367 4.56 9.61 -27.85
C ALA A 367 4.50 9.54 -26.33
N TRP A 368 5.39 10.25 -25.63
CA TRP A 368 5.44 10.33 -24.17
C TRP A 368 4.16 10.92 -23.60
N PHE A 369 3.68 12.04 -24.15
CA PHE A 369 2.44 12.67 -23.70
C PHE A 369 1.24 11.76 -23.92
N LEU A 370 1.09 11.21 -25.13
CA LEU A 370 -0.01 10.31 -25.46
C LEU A 370 -0.02 9.06 -24.58
N PHE A 371 1.15 8.43 -24.42
CA PHE A 371 1.31 7.26 -23.55
C PHE A 371 0.89 7.56 -22.12
N ASN A 372 1.36 8.66 -21.51
CA ASN A 372 1.03 8.99 -20.12
C ASN A 372 -0.44 9.37 -19.95
N VAL A 373 -1.05 10.09 -20.90
CA VAL A 373 -2.49 10.41 -20.84
C VAL A 373 -3.33 9.14 -20.91
N ILE A 374 -3.04 8.25 -21.86
CA ILE A 374 -3.77 6.99 -22.03
C ILE A 374 -3.60 6.11 -20.79
N THR A 375 -2.37 5.84 -20.37
CA THR A 375 -2.11 4.93 -19.23
C THR A 375 -2.65 5.50 -17.92
N THR A 376 -2.57 6.81 -17.70
CA THR A 376 -3.17 7.45 -16.52
C THR A 376 -4.69 7.34 -16.52
N TYR A 377 -5.34 7.52 -17.68
CA TYR A 377 -6.79 7.36 -17.78
C TYR A 377 -7.20 5.89 -17.56
N VAL A 378 -6.48 4.97 -18.19
CA VAL A 378 -6.71 3.53 -18.07
C VAL A 378 -6.58 3.06 -16.63
N PHE A 379 -5.46 3.33 -15.96
CA PHE A 379 -5.22 2.80 -14.61
C PHE A 379 -5.76 3.68 -13.48
N GLY A 380 -5.91 4.99 -13.71
CA GLY A 380 -6.43 5.92 -12.71
C GLY A 380 -7.94 6.06 -12.72
N VAL A 381 -8.62 5.83 -13.85
CA VAL A 381 -10.07 6.03 -13.98
C VAL A 381 -10.81 4.73 -14.28
N ILE A 382 -10.36 3.98 -15.29
CA ILE A 382 -11.10 2.79 -15.77
C ILE A 382 -10.84 1.58 -14.88
N HIS A 383 -9.57 1.26 -14.62
CA HIS A 383 -9.18 0.06 -13.89
C HIS A 383 -9.71 0.13 -12.45
N GLN A 384 -10.64 -0.76 -12.12
CA GLN A 384 -11.25 -0.88 -10.80
C GLN A 384 -11.89 0.42 -10.25
N GLY A 385 -12.14 1.43 -11.08
CA GLY A 385 -12.60 2.77 -10.65
C GLY A 385 -13.96 2.79 -9.96
N GLY A 386 -14.86 1.87 -10.32
CA GLY A 386 -16.16 1.76 -9.66
C GLY A 386 -16.09 1.37 -8.18
N LEU A 387 -15.01 0.74 -7.70
CA LEU A 387 -15.02 0.12 -6.39
C LEU A 387 -14.99 1.15 -5.25
N VAL A 388 -14.05 2.10 -5.26
CA VAL A 388 -13.96 3.16 -4.23
C VAL A 388 -15.26 3.97 -4.18
N SER A 389 -15.82 4.29 -5.35
CA SER A 389 -17.09 5.00 -5.47
C SER A 389 -18.26 4.21 -4.86
N SER A 390 -18.27 2.88 -5.05
CA SER A 390 -19.29 2.00 -4.47
C SER A 390 -19.23 1.94 -2.94
N MET A 391 -18.04 2.05 -2.34
CA MET A 391 -17.88 1.97 -0.88
C MET A 391 -18.65 3.05 -0.13
N GLY A 392 -18.74 4.27 -0.69
CA GLY A 392 -19.54 5.34 -0.08
C GLY A 392 -21.05 5.07 -0.09
N PHE A 393 -21.55 4.35 -1.10
CA PHE A 393 -22.93 3.87 -1.12
C PHE A 393 -23.12 2.72 -0.15
N LEU A 394 -22.23 1.73 -0.16
CA LEU A 394 -22.28 0.59 0.75
C LEU A 394 -22.27 1.05 2.20
N ASN A 395 -21.39 1.99 2.56
CA ASN A 395 -21.33 2.58 3.91
C ASN A 395 -22.65 3.25 4.31
N ARG A 396 -23.25 4.06 3.43
CA ARG A 396 -24.57 4.68 3.71
C ARG A 396 -25.66 3.62 3.87
N GLN A 397 -25.63 2.61 3.02
CA GLN A 397 -26.60 1.52 3.06
C GLN A 397 -26.45 0.68 4.33
N THR A 398 -25.23 0.47 4.85
CA THR A 398 -24.97 -0.37 6.03
C THR A 398 -25.04 0.38 7.34
N ASN A 399 -24.40 1.55 7.45
CA ASN A 399 -24.27 2.31 8.70
C ASN A 399 -25.22 3.51 8.80
N GLY A 400 -25.89 3.88 7.70
CA GLY A 400 -26.91 4.93 7.69
C GLY A 400 -28.31 4.45 8.08
N LEU A 401 -28.43 3.23 8.61
CA LEU A 401 -29.70 2.62 8.99
C LEU A 401 -30.27 3.27 10.25
N HIS A 402 -31.54 3.65 10.19
CA HIS A 402 -32.30 4.18 11.32
C HIS A 402 -33.79 3.88 11.16
N ASP A 403 -34.55 4.07 12.24
CA ASP A 403 -36.02 3.97 12.26
C ASP A 403 -36.57 2.66 11.66
N CYS A 404 -36.02 1.52 12.10
CA CYS A 404 -36.42 0.20 11.60
C CYS A 404 -37.77 -0.28 12.16
N TYR A 405 -38.60 -0.89 11.33
CA TYR A 405 -39.90 -1.47 11.69
C TYR A 405 -40.18 -2.78 10.94
N VAL A 406 -40.96 -3.66 11.56
CA VAL A 406 -41.34 -4.96 10.98
C VAL A 406 -42.56 -4.80 10.08
N LEU A 407 -42.49 -5.40 8.89
CA LEU A 407 -43.53 -5.41 7.86
C LEU A 407 -44.57 -6.51 8.12
N GLN A 408 -45.66 -6.50 7.35
CA GLN A 408 -46.75 -7.49 7.48
C GLN A 408 -46.31 -8.92 7.11
N ASN A 409 -45.32 -9.04 6.23
CA ASN A 409 -44.72 -10.29 5.80
C ASN A 409 -43.62 -10.80 6.76
N ASP A 410 -43.52 -10.22 7.97
CA ASP A 410 -42.48 -10.46 8.98
C ASP A 410 -41.05 -10.04 8.57
N ASP A 411 -40.82 -9.40 7.42
CA ASP A 411 -39.52 -8.82 7.05
C ASP A 411 -39.29 -7.49 7.80
N LEU A 412 -38.05 -7.00 7.82
CA LEU A 412 -37.69 -5.74 8.46
C LEU A 412 -37.42 -4.67 7.40
N SER A 413 -37.95 -3.46 7.60
CA SER A 413 -37.57 -2.28 6.82
C SER A 413 -36.89 -1.24 7.67
N CYS A 414 -35.90 -0.55 7.13
CA CYS A 414 -35.16 0.53 7.78
C CYS A 414 -35.01 1.74 6.85
N ALA A 415 -35.08 2.95 7.39
CA ALA A 415 -34.76 4.16 6.65
C ALA A 415 -33.24 4.31 6.49
N VAL A 416 -32.80 4.91 5.37
CA VAL A 416 -31.39 5.16 5.06
C VAL A 416 -31.09 6.66 5.09
N GLY A 417 -30.14 7.06 5.93
CA GLY A 417 -29.79 8.46 6.20
C GLY A 417 -28.30 8.71 6.27
N SER A 418 -27.92 9.85 6.85
CA SER A 418 -26.52 10.17 7.10
C SER A 418 -25.98 9.32 8.25
N PRO A 419 -24.77 8.73 8.15
CA PRO A 419 -24.22 7.80 9.15
C PRO A 419 -24.06 8.38 10.57
N ASN A 420 -24.22 9.69 10.75
CA ASN A 420 -24.16 10.36 12.05
C ASN A 420 -25.49 10.37 12.83
N LEU A 421 -26.60 9.95 12.21
CA LEU A 421 -27.91 9.77 12.86
C LEU A 421 -28.04 8.34 13.37
N LYS A 422 -27.29 7.99 14.42
CA LYS A 422 -27.47 6.69 15.11
C LYS A 422 -28.74 6.72 15.95
N THR A 423 -29.90 6.41 15.36
CA THR A 423 -31.05 5.94 16.14
C THR A 423 -30.82 4.45 16.38
N LYS A 424 -30.32 4.12 17.58
CA LYS A 424 -30.00 2.77 18.04
C LYS A 424 -31.05 1.73 17.61
N SER A 425 -30.67 0.79 16.73
CA SER A 425 -31.46 -0.42 16.43
C SER A 425 -31.28 -1.49 17.52
N ASP A 426 -31.25 -1.10 18.81
CA ASP A 426 -30.95 -1.98 19.95
C ASP A 426 -31.95 -3.16 20.08
N GLN A 427 -33.04 -3.17 19.30
CA GLN A 427 -34.09 -4.20 19.32
C GLN A 427 -33.91 -5.33 18.29
N PHE A 428 -33.16 -5.11 17.21
CA PHE A 428 -33.05 -6.05 16.09
C PHE A 428 -31.59 -6.36 15.78
N ASN A 429 -31.30 -7.64 15.55
CA ASN A 429 -30.01 -8.08 15.04
C ASN A 429 -30.02 -8.02 13.51
N ILE A 430 -29.30 -7.07 12.92
CA ILE A 430 -29.34 -6.77 11.49
C ILE A 430 -28.00 -7.12 10.87
N THR A 431 -28.00 -8.03 9.91
CA THR A 431 -26.80 -8.45 9.17
C THR A 431 -26.86 -7.99 7.73
N THR A 432 -25.84 -7.26 7.26
CA THR A 432 -25.64 -7.00 5.82
C THR A 432 -24.44 -7.79 5.32
N ASN A 433 -24.68 -8.72 4.40
CA ASN A 433 -23.62 -9.48 3.73
C ASN A 433 -23.22 -8.76 2.43
N LEU A 434 -21.95 -8.35 2.32
CA LEU A 434 -21.36 -7.76 1.12
C LEU A 434 -20.54 -8.82 0.41
N VAL A 435 -20.97 -9.25 -0.77
CA VAL A 435 -20.32 -10.31 -1.56
C VAL A 435 -19.66 -9.68 -2.79
N PHE A 436 -18.33 -9.65 -2.82
CA PHE A 436 -17.53 -9.13 -3.92
C PHE A 436 -17.04 -10.27 -4.82
N TYR A 437 -17.20 -10.10 -6.13
CA TYR A 437 -16.76 -11.06 -7.13
C TYR A 437 -16.14 -10.35 -8.35
N LYS A 438 -14.98 -10.85 -8.80
CA LYS A 438 -14.20 -10.31 -9.93
C LYS A 438 -13.81 -8.84 -9.80
N THR A 439 -13.75 -8.37 -8.56
CA THR A 439 -13.19 -7.08 -8.20
C THR A 439 -11.89 -7.28 -7.46
N TYR A 440 -11.09 -6.22 -7.39
CA TYR A 440 -10.01 -6.15 -6.41
C TYR A 440 -10.57 -6.12 -4.99
N MET A 441 -9.71 -6.49 -4.03
CA MET A 441 -10.09 -6.55 -2.62
C MET A 441 -10.65 -5.19 -2.16
N PRO A 442 -11.87 -5.17 -1.58
CA PRO A 442 -12.53 -3.93 -1.23
C PRO A 442 -11.87 -3.29 0.00
N PRO A 443 -11.68 -1.95 0.00
CA PRO A 443 -11.10 -1.25 1.14
C PRO A 443 -12.07 -1.16 2.30
N ARG A 444 -11.96 -2.09 3.24
CA ARG A 444 -12.97 -2.28 4.31
C ARG A 444 -13.06 -1.08 5.24
N HIS A 445 -11.94 -0.38 5.45
CA HIS A 445 -11.89 0.83 6.27
C HIS A 445 -12.81 1.97 5.76
N LEU A 446 -13.14 2.01 4.47
CA LEU A 446 -14.09 3.00 3.92
C LEU A 446 -15.54 2.74 4.34
N LEU A 447 -15.82 1.53 4.86
CA LEU A 447 -17.11 1.21 5.48
C LEU A 447 -17.20 1.73 6.91
N VAL A 448 -16.10 2.10 7.56
CA VAL A 448 -16.11 2.70 8.92
C VAL A 448 -16.94 1.85 9.91
N ILE A 449 -16.71 0.54 9.93
CA ILE A 449 -17.42 -0.38 10.84
C ILE A 449 -16.81 -0.25 12.25
N PRO A 450 -17.59 0.13 13.27
CA PRO A 450 -17.11 0.21 14.65
C PRO A 450 -16.88 -1.20 15.21
N LYS A 451 -15.90 -1.33 16.11
CA LYS A 451 -15.47 -2.60 16.71
C LYS A 451 -16.33 -3.05 17.89
N GLU A 452 -17.15 -2.16 18.45
CA GLU A 452 -18.11 -2.52 19.51
C GLU A 452 -19.28 -3.32 18.91
N ASN A 453 -19.72 -4.36 19.65
CA ASN A 453 -20.89 -5.17 19.34
C ASN A 453 -22.17 -4.34 19.46
N ASP A 454 -22.45 -3.49 18.48
CA ASP A 454 -23.82 -3.07 18.18
C ASP A 454 -24.56 -4.28 17.56
N ASN A 455 -25.90 -4.33 17.66
CA ASN A 455 -26.72 -5.37 17.03
C ASN A 455 -26.74 -5.28 15.49
N SER A 456 -25.78 -4.59 14.87
CA SER A 456 -25.64 -4.46 13.43
C SER A 456 -24.30 -5.07 13.00
N HIS A 457 -24.37 -6.08 12.16
CA HIS A 457 -23.22 -6.82 11.66
C HIS A 457 -23.06 -6.60 10.16
N VAL A 458 -21.82 -6.35 9.71
CA VAL A 458 -21.49 -6.24 8.29
C VAL A 458 -20.46 -7.30 7.95
N ASN A 459 -20.88 -8.31 7.21
CA ASN A 459 -20.00 -9.37 6.75
C ASN A 459 -19.47 -9.03 5.36
N ILE A 460 -18.17 -9.19 5.15
CA ILE A 460 -17.52 -8.88 3.87
C ILE A 460 -16.86 -10.15 3.33
N PHE A 461 -17.42 -10.65 2.24
CA PHE A 461 -16.92 -11.82 1.52
C PHE A 461 -16.28 -11.35 0.21
N ASP A 462 -15.00 -11.67 0.02
CA ASP A 462 -14.27 -11.43 -1.22
C ASP A 462 -13.86 -12.79 -1.78
N PHE A 463 -14.47 -13.17 -2.90
CA PHE A 463 -14.24 -14.46 -3.52
C PHE A 463 -13.25 -14.39 -4.69
N ALA A 464 -12.68 -13.21 -4.99
CA ALA A 464 -11.81 -12.97 -6.13
C ALA A 464 -12.40 -13.55 -7.44
N SER A 465 -11.95 -14.73 -7.87
CA SER A 465 -12.42 -15.44 -9.07
C SER A 465 -13.09 -16.81 -8.83
N HIS A 466 -13.40 -17.18 -7.58
CA HIS A 466 -13.96 -18.50 -7.24
C HIS A 466 -15.49 -18.52 -7.30
N LEU A 467 -16.04 -18.86 -8.47
CA LEU A 467 -17.50 -18.88 -8.69
C LEU A 467 -18.25 -19.85 -7.75
N ASP A 468 -17.69 -21.04 -7.50
CA ASP A 468 -18.36 -22.06 -6.68
C ASP A 468 -18.63 -21.57 -5.25
N GLN A 469 -17.66 -20.83 -4.68
CA GLN A 469 -17.80 -20.24 -3.33
C GLN A 469 -18.81 -19.09 -3.32
N VAL A 470 -18.89 -18.30 -4.40
CA VAL A 470 -19.93 -17.28 -4.56
C VAL A 470 -21.30 -17.93 -4.57
N VAL A 471 -21.49 -18.99 -5.36
CA VAL A 471 -22.77 -19.72 -5.45
C VAL A 471 -23.15 -20.29 -4.08
N GLU A 472 -22.23 -20.96 -3.39
CA GLU A 472 -22.48 -21.51 -2.06
C GLU A 472 -22.89 -20.43 -1.05
N GLN A 473 -22.24 -19.25 -1.09
CA GLN A 473 -22.57 -18.14 -0.19
C GLN A 473 -23.92 -17.49 -0.53
N LEU A 474 -24.25 -17.36 -1.82
CA LEU A 474 -25.53 -16.81 -2.25
C LEU A 474 -26.69 -17.78 -1.96
N GLU A 475 -26.50 -19.09 -2.08
CA GLU A 475 -27.50 -20.11 -1.72
C GLU A 475 -27.83 -20.12 -0.22
N LYS A 476 -26.85 -19.81 0.63
CA LYS A 476 -27.03 -19.69 2.09
C LYS A 476 -27.74 -18.40 2.50
N SER A 477 -27.80 -17.40 1.62
CA SER A 477 -28.38 -16.09 1.91
C SER A 477 -29.90 -16.14 1.86
N SER A 478 -30.57 -15.40 2.74
CA SER A 478 -32.01 -15.14 2.63
C SER A 478 -32.30 -14.04 1.61
N GLY A 479 -33.15 -14.33 0.62
CA GLY A 479 -33.62 -13.35 -0.35
C GLY A 479 -34.69 -12.41 0.22
N VAL A 480 -34.56 -11.12 -0.08
CA VAL A 480 -35.52 -10.09 0.36
C VAL A 480 -36.79 -10.13 -0.49
N THR A 481 -37.96 -10.03 0.12
CA THR A 481 -39.23 -9.95 -0.62
C THR A 481 -39.36 -8.59 -1.31
N LEU A 482 -39.65 -8.59 -2.61
CA LEU A 482 -39.79 -7.34 -3.36
C LEU A 482 -41.11 -6.64 -3.00
N ARG A 483 -41.04 -5.36 -2.61
CA ARG A 483 -42.20 -4.49 -2.39
C ARG A 483 -41.97 -3.08 -2.97
N ARG A 484 -43.05 -2.30 -3.06
CA ARG A 484 -42.98 -0.89 -3.45
C ARG A 484 -42.71 0.01 -2.24
N HIS A 485 -41.68 0.86 -2.33
CA HIS A 485 -41.37 1.86 -1.30
C HIS A 485 -42.16 3.15 -1.51
N ASP A 486 -42.43 3.86 -0.41
CA ASP A 486 -43.08 5.17 -0.43
C ASP A 486 -42.17 6.23 -1.08
N THR A 487 -42.75 7.05 -1.94
CA THR A 487 -42.01 8.14 -2.60
C THR A 487 -41.50 9.15 -1.57
N GLY A 488 -40.17 9.33 -1.50
CA GLY A 488 -39.52 10.35 -0.66
C GLY A 488 -38.88 9.82 0.63
N LYS A 489 -38.97 8.52 0.91
CA LYS A 489 -38.23 7.86 2.00
C LYS A 489 -37.37 6.72 1.43
N PRO A 490 -36.05 6.88 1.35
CA PRO A 490 -35.18 5.77 0.94
C PRO A 490 -35.17 4.73 2.06
N GLU A 491 -35.88 3.63 1.84
CA GLU A 491 -35.93 2.49 2.76
C GLU A 491 -35.12 1.32 2.18
N VAL A 492 -34.71 0.43 3.07
CA VAL A 492 -34.06 -0.82 2.72
C VAL A 492 -34.66 -1.95 3.53
N ASP A 493 -34.87 -3.07 2.86
CA ASP A 493 -35.55 -4.21 3.44
C ASP A 493 -34.55 -5.35 3.73
N PHE A 494 -34.87 -6.13 4.75
CA PHE A 494 -34.11 -7.29 5.22
C PHE A 494 -35.03 -8.48 5.40
N ALA A 495 -34.57 -9.64 4.93
CA ALA A 495 -35.27 -10.89 5.08
C ALA A 495 -35.14 -11.42 6.51
N LYS A 496 -36.21 -12.01 7.02
CA LYS A 496 -36.20 -12.69 8.32
C LYS A 496 -35.33 -13.96 8.29
N THR A 497 -34.48 -14.11 9.30
CA THR A 497 -33.69 -15.34 9.49
C THR A 497 -34.44 -16.38 10.32
N SER A 498 -33.87 -17.58 10.45
CA SER A 498 -34.38 -18.62 11.36
C SER A 498 -34.29 -18.23 12.85
N THR A 499 -33.46 -17.24 13.17
CA THR A 499 -33.25 -16.71 14.52
C THR A 499 -34.21 -15.55 14.84
N ARG A 500 -34.74 -15.54 16.07
CA ARG A 500 -35.71 -14.52 16.50
C ARG A 500 -35.09 -13.13 16.51
N ASN A 501 -35.80 -12.14 15.97
CA ASN A 501 -35.39 -10.74 15.84
C ASN A 501 -34.07 -10.55 15.07
N ALA A 502 -33.69 -11.51 14.23
CA ALA A 502 -32.51 -11.44 13.40
C ALA A 502 -32.92 -11.39 11.92
N PHE A 503 -32.36 -10.42 11.22
CA PHE A 503 -32.70 -10.09 9.86
C PHE A 503 -31.42 -9.95 9.05
N GLU A 504 -31.46 -10.38 7.80
CA GLU A 504 -30.30 -10.30 6.92
C GLU A 504 -30.66 -9.81 5.52
N ARG A 505 -29.67 -9.29 4.83
CA ARG A 505 -29.74 -9.05 3.40
C ARG A 505 -28.36 -9.28 2.78
N THR A 506 -28.36 -9.64 1.51
CA THR A 506 -27.12 -9.83 0.76
C THR A 506 -27.05 -8.86 -0.41
N LEU A 507 -25.96 -8.09 -0.46
CA LEU A 507 -25.59 -7.26 -1.59
C LEU A 507 -24.49 -7.96 -2.38
N PHE A 508 -24.75 -8.19 -3.67
CA PHE A 508 -23.81 -8.82 -4.59
C PHE A 508 -23.17 -7.76 -5.49
N ILE A 509 -21.86 -7.59 -5.37
CA ILE A 509 -21.06 -6.58 -6.08
C ILE A 509 -20.22 -7.30 -7.12
N THR A 510 -20.50 -7.04 -8.39
CA THR A 510 -19.82 -7.70 -9.51
C THR A 510 -19.75 -6.78 -10.74
N PRO A 511 -18.70 -6.88 -11.57
CA PRO A 511 -18.67 -6.21 -12.86
C PRO A 511 -19.82 -6.64 -13.77
N SER A 512 -20.25 -5.75 -14.67
CA SER A 512 -21.35 -5.99 -15.60
C SER A 512 -21.10 -7.08 -16.64
N PHE A 513 -19.83 -7.34 -16.98
CA PHE A 513 -19.46 -8.41 -17.92
C PHE A 513 -19.62 -9.82 -17.33
N VAL A 514 -19.91 -9.91 -16.05
CA VAL A 514 -20.11 -11.18 -15.37
C VAL A 514 -21.56 -11.61 -15.51
N SER A 515 -21.78 -12.80 -16.08
CA SER A 515 -23.09 -13.44 -16.05
C SER A 515 -23.48 -13.77 -14.61
N LEU A 516 -24.63 -13.29 -14.17
CA LEU A 516 -25.15 -13.55 -12.83
C LEU A 516 -25.40 -15.06 -12.66
N PRO A 517 -24.90 -15.68 -11.57
CA PRO A 517 -25.13 -17.09 -11.32
C PRO A 517 -26.62 -17.34 -11.10
N LYS A 518 -27.16 -18.43 -11.66
CA LYS A 518 -28.55 -18.83 -11.42
C LYS A 518 -28.63 -19.54 -10.07
N ILE A 519 -29.15 -18.83 -9.07
CA ILE A 519 -29.33 -19.35 -7.72
C ILE A 519 -30.80 -19.78 -7.57
N PRO A 520 -31.09 -21.01 -7.14
CA PRO A 520 -32.46 -21.43 -6.88
C PRO A 520 -33.14 -20.49 -5.89
N HIS A 521 -34.41 -20.16 -6.14
CA HIS A 521 -35.24 -19.34 -5.25
C HIS A 521 -34.83 -17.87 -5.08
N HIS A 522 -33.92 -17.40 -5.93
CA HIS A 522 -33.36 -16.06 -5.84
C HIS A 522 -33.43 -15.31 -7.17
N ARG A 523 -33.71 -14.00 -7.06
CA ARG A 523 -33.65 -13.03 -8.15
C ARG A 523 -32.68 -11.91 -7.79
N TYR A 524 -32.27 -11.14 -8.79
CA TYR A 524 -31.36 -10.02 -8.61
C TYR A 524 -32.07 -8.72 -8.94
N MET A 525 -32.01 -7.76 -8.02
CA MET A 525 -32.41 -6.38 -8.27
C MET A 525 -31.17 -5.50 -8.36
N LEU A 526 -30.97 -4.83 -9.49
CA LEU A 526 -29.90 -3.84 -9.62
C LEU A 526 -30.25 -2.60 -8.78
N LEU A 527 -29.43 -2.30 -7.76
CA LEU A 527 -29.60 -1.12 -6.92
C LEU A 527 -28.90 0.11 -7.50
N THR A 528 -27.66 -0.08 -7.96
CA THR A 528 -26.83 1.00 -8.50
C THR A 528 -25.72 0.46 -9.39
N THR A 529 -25.25 1.32 -10.28
CA THR A 529 -24.16 1.04 -11.20
C THR A 529 -23.11 2.14 -11.11
N TYR A 530 -21.84 1.76 -11.06
CA TYR A 530 -20.70 2.67 -11.07
C TYR A 530 -19.89 2.51 -12.35
N SER A 531 -19.68 3.63 -13.05
CA SER A 531 -18.93 3.69 -14.30
C SER A 531 -17.88 4.79 -14.22
N PRO A 532 -16.68 4.61 -14.80
CA PRO A 532 -16.20 3.39 -15.44
C PRO A 532 -15.59 2.40 -14.43
N HIS A 533 -15.70 1.11 -14.73
CA HIS A 533 -15.02 0.04 -13.99
C HIS A 533 -14.65 -1.08 -14.96
N MET A 534 -13.37 -1.46 -14.97
CA MET A 534 -12.87 -2.62 -15.72
C MET A 534 -11.89 -3.40 -14.85
N SER A 535 -11.92 -4.72 -14.98
CA SER A 535 -10.89 -5.61 -14.43
C SER A 535 -10.04 -6.15 -15.58
N PHE A 536 -8.76 -5.79 -15.61
CA PHE A 536 -7.86 -6.29 -16.65
C PHE A 536 -7.52 -7.78 -16.52
N ASP A 537 -7.73 -8.38 -15.35
CA ASP A 537 -7.51 -9.81 -15.13
C ASP A 537 -8.55 -10.68 -15.87
N ASP A 538 -9.70 -10.11 -16.20
CA ASP A 538 -10.81 -10.78 -16.90
C ASP A 538 -11.19 -10.05 -18.21
N ILE A 539 -10.24 -9.35 -18.84
CA ILE A 539 -10.50 -8.57 -20.05
C ILE A 539 -11.06 -9.44 -21.19
N ASP A 540 -10.60 -10.69 -21.31
CA ASP A 540 -11.05 -11.61 -22.35
C ASP A 540 -12.56 -11.89 -22.25
N LYS A 541 -13.07 -12.08 -21.02
CA LYS A 541 -14.50 -12.30 -20.75
C LYS A 541 -15.32 -11.06 -21.05
N MET A 542 -14.75 -9.88 -20.75
CA MET A 542 -15.39 -8.62 -21.09
C MET A 542 -15.48 -8.43 -22.61
N ILE A 543 -14.43 -8.75 -23.36
CA ILE A 543 -14.41 -8.68 -24.83
C ILE A 543 -15.46 -9.64 -25.42
N GLU A 544 -15.52 -10.87 -24.91
CA GLU A 544 -16.53 -11.86 -25.28
C GLU A 544 -17.95 -11.31 -25.06
N MET A 545 -18.27 -10.87 -23.84
CA MET A 545 -19.58 -10.30 -23.51
C MET A 545 -19.92 -9.02 -24.30
N ALA A 546 -18.92 -8.17 -24.56
CA ALA A 546 -19.09 -6.97 -25.37
C ALA A 546 -19.43 -7.31 -26.83
N SER A 547 -18.85 -8.40 -27.36
CA SER A 547 -19.15 -8.90 -28.70
C SER A 547 -20.56 -9.48 -28.80
N GLU A 548 -21.03 -10.17 -27.76
CA GLU A 548 -22.38 -10.73 -27.69
C GLU A 548 -23.46 -9.65 -27.55
N THR A 549 -23.21 -8.64 -26.71
CA THR A 549 -24.17 -7.56 -26.41
C THR A 549 -24.09 -6.39 -27.38
N ASN A 550 -23.07 -6.34 -28.23
CA ASN A 550 -22.74 -5.23 -29.13
C ASN A 550 -22.68 -3.86 -28.41
N SER A 551 -22.32 -3.87 -27.12
CA SER A 551 -22.30 -2.68 -26.27
C SER A 551 -21.12 -2.74 -25.28
N PRO A 552 -19.89 -2.42 -25.71
CA PRO A 552 -18.71 -2.45 -24.85
C PRO A 552 -18.80 -1.47 -23.67
N GLU A 553 -19.47 -0.34 -23.84
CA GLU A 553 -19.67 0.66 -22.77
C GLU A 553 -20.52 0.11 -21.62
N SER A 554 -21.52 -0.72 -21.93
CA SER A 554 -22.35 -1.37 -20.91
C SER A 554 -21.59 -2.40 -20.06
N GLN A 555 -20.44 -2.87 -20.58
CA GLN A 555 -19.58 -3.86 -19.92
C GLN A 555 -18.51 -3.23 -19.01
N MET A 556 -18.38 -1.90 -19.02
CA MET A 556 -17.41 -1.15 -18.21
C MET A 556 -18.02 -0.62 -16.91
N ASN A 557 -18.82 -1.44 -16.24
CA ASN A 557 -19.61 -1.04 -15.08
C ASN A 557 -19.40 -1.98 -13.90
N LEU A 558 -19.44 -1.42 -12.69
CA LEU A 558 -19.55 -2.18 -11.45
C LEU A 558 -20.99 -2.09 -10.96
N ASN A 559 -21.65 -3.24 -10.85
CA ASN A 559 -23.04 -3.32 -10.44
C ASN A 559 -23.15 -3.79 -8.99
N VAL A 560 -24.09 -3.20 -8.27
CA VAL A 560 -24.49 -3.63 -6.92
C VAL A 560 -25.91 -4.16 -6.99
N PHE A 561 -26.07 -5.45 -6.74
CA PHE A 561 -27.35 -6.13 -6.75
C PHE A 561 -27.84 -6.44 -5.34
N LEU A 562 -29.13 -6.30 -5.09
CA LEU A 562 -29.81 -6.89 -3.96
C LEU A 562 -30.29 -8.30 -4.34
N ILE A 563 -30.04 -9.26 -3.46
CA ILE A 563 -30.58 -10.61 -3.58
C ILE A 563 -32.04 -10.61 -3.11
N LEU A 564 -32.95 -10.91 -4.03
CA LEU A 564 -34.39 -11.00 -3.80
C LEU A 564 -34.82 -12.47 -3.66
N SER A 565 -35.91 -12.70 -2.94
CA SER A 565 -36.66 -13.95 -2.98
C SER A 565 -37.41 -14.08 -4.31
N ASP A 566 -37.79 -15.30 -4.66
CA ASP A 566 -38.80 -15.58 -5.71
C ASP A 566 -40.20 -15.03 -5.38
N LYS A 567 -40.45 -14.67 -4.12
CA LYS A 567 -41.73 -14.11 -3.67
C LYS A 567 -41.76 -12.59 -3.87
N ASP A 568 -42.90 -12.10 -4.34
CA ASP A 568 -43.24 -10.68 -4.41
C ASP A 568 -44.34 -10.38 -3.38
N ASP A 569 -44.23 -9.25 -2.68
CA ASP A 569 -45.30 -8.70 -1.84
C ASP A 569 -46.03 -7.65 -2.70
N ILE A 570 -47.09 -8.09 -3.40
CA ILE A 570 -47.83 -7.31 -4.40
C ILE A 570 -48.82 -6.36 -3.74
#